data_AF-A0A7X5E197-F1
#
_entry.id   AF-A0A7X5E197-F1
#
_cell.length_a   1.000
_cell.length_b   1.000
_cell.length_c   1.000
_cell.angle_alpha   90.00
_cell.angle_beta   90.00
_cell.angle_gamma   90.00
#
_symmetry.space_group_name_H-M   'P 1'
#
loop_
_entity.id
_entity.type
_entity.pdbx_description
1 polymer ?
#
loop_
_entity_poly.entity_id
_entity_poly.type
_entity_poly.pdbx_seq_one_letter_code
_entity_poly.pdbx_strand_id
1 'polypeptide(L)'
;MSEEVKKRVRRSPEEIAAEIDVKIAAHKDAIKKLEQHKAEVLAPKKPRMTKAQKMKLVIDKAKESGMSVDEIAEKLGVTFE
;
A
#
# COMPACT_ATOMS: atom_id res chain seq x y z
N MET A 1 -49.60 -6.19 32.25
CA MET A 1 -48.18 -6.37 31.93
C MET A 1 -48.09 -7.50 30.91
N SER A 2 -48.21 -7.16 29.63
CA SER A 2 -48.32 -8.15 28.55
C SER A 2 -46.94 -8.29 27.92
N GLU A 3 -46.22 -9.35 28.27
CA GLU A 3 -44.93 -9.66 27.68
C GLU A 3 -45.13 -10.19 26.26
N GLU A 4 -45.01 -9.28 25.29
CA GLU A 4 -45.00 -9.62 23.88
C GLU A 4 -43.65 -10.29 23.57
N VAL A 5 -43.64 -11.63 23.60
CA VAL A 5 -42.47 -12.45 23.28
C VAL A 5 -42.10 -12.21 21.81
N LYS A 6 -41.14 -11.30 21.58
CA LYS A 6 -40.58 -11.03 20.25
C LYS A 6 -40.00 -12.33 19.66
N LYS A 7 -40.73 -12.94 18.74
CA LYS A 7 -40.30 -14.10 17.96
C LYS A 7 -38.99 -13.73 17.24
N ARG A 8 -37.91 -14.48 17.47
CA ARG A 8 -36.63 -14.26 16.77
C ARG A 8 -36.88 -14.34 15.26
N VAL A 9 -36.60 -13.27 14.55
CA VAL A 9 -36.62 -13.27 13.08
C VAL A 9 -35.55 -14.23 12.62
N ARG A 10 -35.95 -15.35 12.00
CA ARG A 10 -35.02 -16.27 11.35
C ARG A 10 -34.59 -15.60 10.05
N ARG A 11 -33.27 -15.49 9.85
CA ARG A 11 -32.71 -15.06 8.56
C ARG A 11 -33.18 -16.03 7.47
N SER A 12 -33.52 -15.50 6.31
CA SER A 12 -33.88 -16.33 5.16
C SER A 12 -32.64 -17.11 4.69
N PRO A 13 -32.80 -18.27 4.04
CA PRO A 13 -31.66 -19.00 3.47
C PRO A 13 -30.81 -18.14 2.52
N GLU A 14 -31.45 -17.22 1.80
CA GLU A 14 -30.80 -16.28 0.87
C GLU A 14 -29.95 -15.24 1.61
N GLU A 15 -30.45 -14.67 2.71
CA GLU A 15 -29.69 -13.75 3.56
C GLU A 15 -28.47 -14.43 4.18
N ILE A 16 -28.62 -15.69 4.61
CA ILE A 16 -27.51 -16.48 5.15
C ILE A 16 -26.46 -16.76 4.06
N ALA A 17 -26.89 -17.11 2.85
CA ALA A 17 -25.99 -17.34 1.72
C ALA A 17 -25.20 -16.06 1.38
N ALA A 18 -25.89 -14.91 1.28
CA ALA A 18 -25.25 -13.63 1.01
C ALA A 18 -24.22 -13.24 2.09
N GLU A 19 -24.55 -13.43 3.37
CA GLU A 19 -23.59 -13.22 4.46
C GLU A 19 -22.35 -14.13 4.37
N ILE A 20 -22.54 -15.38 3.95
CA ILE A 20 -21.44 -16.33 3.76
C ILE A 20 -20.57 -15.89 2.57
N ASP A 21 -21.17 -15.46 1.47
CA ASP A 21 -20.44 -14.96 0.30
C ASP A 21 -19.60 -13.72 0.64
N VAL A 22 -20.14 -12.80 1.45
CA VAL A 22 -19.39 -11.64 1.96
C VAL A 22 -18.17 -12.10 2.78
N LYS A 23 -18.33 -13.11 3.65
CA LYS A 23 -17.21 -13.66 4.43
C LYS A 23 -16.18 -14.35 3.54
N ILE A 24 -16.63 -15.11 2.54
CA ILE A 24 -15.76 -15.77 1.56
C ILE A 24 -14.94 -14.72 0.80
N ALA A 25 -15.56 -13.62 0.36
CA ALA A 25 -14.86 -12.53 -0.32
C ALA A 25 -13.80 -11.89 0.59
N ALA A 26 -14.14 -11.57 1.83
CA ALA A 26 -13.20 -11.01 2.81
C ALA A 26 -11.99 -11.93 3.06
N HIS A 27 -12.23 -13.24 3.21
CA HIS A 27 -11.14 -14.21 3.38
C HIS A 27 -10.29 -14.38 2.12
N LYS A 28 -10.89 -14.36 0.92
CA LYS A 28 -10.14 -14.40 -0.34
C LYS A 28 -9.20 -13.20 -0.47
N ASP A 29 -9.65 -12.00 -0.09
CA ASP A 29 -8.80 -10.81 -0.12
C ASP A 29 -7.69 -10.86 0.92
N ALA A 30 -7.96 -11.42 2.11
CA ALA A 30 -6.92 -11.68 3.10
C ALA A 30 -5.88 -12.70 2.60
N ILE A 31 -6.32 -13.77 1.94
CA ILE A 31 -5.43 -14.77 1.33
C ILE A 31 -4.53 -14.12 0.28
N LYS A 32 -5.09 -13.31 -0.63
CA LYS A 32 -4.29 -12.58 -1.65
C LYS A 32 -3.21 -11.70 -1.03
N LYS A 33 -3.53 -10.97 0.05
CA LYS A 33 -2.54 -10.15 0.77
C LYS A 33 -1.42 -11.00 1.36
N LEU A 34 -1.75 -12.15 1.94
CA LEU A 34 -0.76 -13.07 2.49
C LEU A 34 0.10 -13.71 1.41
N GLU A 35 -0.47 -14.05 0.25
CA GLU A 35 0.26 -14.56 -0.90
C GLU A 35 1.22 -13.51 -1.48
N GLN A 36 0.79 -12.25 -1.57
CA GLN A 36 1.65 -11.13 -1.96
C GLN A 36 2.81 -10.95 -0.97
N HIS A 37 2.52 -10.94 0.34
CA HIS A 37 3.57 -10.84 1.35
C HIS A 37 4.53 -12.04 1.33
N LYS A 38 4.02 -13.26 1.11
CA LYS A 38 4.85 -14.45 0.91
C LYS A 38 5.77 -14.30 -0.31
N ALA A 39 5.25 -13.79 -1.41
CA ALA A 39 6.02 -13.52 -2.62
C ALA A 39 7.06 -12.42 -2.40
N GLU A 40 6.74 -11.35 -1.67
CA GLU A 40 7.67 -10.26 -1.32
C GLU A 40 8.82 -10.73 -0.41
N VAL A 41 8.54 -11.62 0.55
CA VAL A 41 9.55 -12.18 1.45
C VAL A 41 10.45 -13.18 0.72
N LEU A 42 9.87 -13.99 -0.18
CA LEU A 42 10.63 -14.96 -0.97
C LEU A 42 11.44 -14.30 -2.08
N ALA A 43 10.95 -13.18 -2.62
CA ALA A 43 11.69 -12.39 -3.59
C ALA A 43 13.00 -11.88 -2.95
N PRO A 44 14.11 -11.87 -3.70
CA PRO A 44 15.34 -11.29 -3.22
C PRO A 44 15.09 -9.81 -2.88
N LYS A 45 15.40 -9.43 -1.64
CA LYS A 45 15.26 -8.04 -1.18
C LYS A 45 16.01 -7.13 -2.17
N LYS A 46 15.32 -6.12 -2.71
CA LYS A 46 15.98 -5.10 -3.54
C LYS A 46 17.19 -4.57 -2.76
N PRO A 47 18.37 -4.47 -3.39
CA PRO A 47 19.55 -3.99 -2.70
C PRO A 47 19.25 -2.62 -2.09
N ARG A 48 19.65 -2.41 -0.84
CA ARG A 48 19.51 -1.12 -0.19
C ARG A 48 20.17 -0.06 -1.07
N MET A 49 19.43 1.00 -1.38
CA MET A 49 20.00 2.09 -2.16
C MET A 49 21.17 2.70 -1.41
N THR A 50 22.32 2.78 -2.09
CA THR A 50 23.53 3.38 -1.52
C THR A 50 23.36 4.90 -1.37
N LYS A 51 24.20 5.55 -0.56
CA LYS A 51 24.18 7.02 -0.41
C LYS A 51 24.32 7.72 -1.77
N ALA A 52 25.20 7.22 -2.64
CA ALA A 52 25.40 7.73 -3.99
C ALA A 52 24.13 7.63 -4.86
N GLN A 53 23.43 6.51 -4.82
CA GLN A 53 22.19 6.34 -5.59
C GLN A 53 21.08 7.27 -5.10
N LYS A 54 20.99 7.52 -3.79
CA LYS A 54 20.05 8.51 -3.23
C LYS A 54 20.37 9.93 -3.70
N MET A 55 21.65 10.31 -3.69
CA MET A 55 22.07 11.61 -4.20
C MET A 55 21.74 11.78 -5.68
N LYS A 56 21.98 10.74 -6.50
CA LYS A 56 21.61 10.76 -7.92
C LYS A 56 20.10 10.99 -8.11
N LEU A 57 19.26 10.27 -7.37
CA LEU A 57 17.80 10.42 -7.46
C LEU A 57 17.32 11.82 -7.10
N VAL A 58 17.94 12.45 -6.09
CA VAL A 58 17.64 13.84 -5.71
C VAL A 58 18.02 14.81 -6.82
N ILE A 59 19.20 14.64 -7.43
CA ILE A 59 19.66 15.47 -8.54
C ILE A 59 18.77 15.27 -9.79
N ASP A 60 18.42 14.03 -10.11
CA ASP A 60 17.53 13.70 -11.25
C ASP A 60 16.16 14.36 -11.04
N LYS A 61 15.60 14.29 -9.83
CA LYS A 61 14.33 14.95 -9.49
C LYS A 61 14.42 16.48 -9.54
N ALA A 62 15.55 17.07 -9.16
CA ALA A 62 15.77 18.51 -9.27
C ALA A 62 15.82 18.95 -10.74
N LYS A 63 16.47 18.16 -11.61
CA LYS A 63 16.47 18.38 -13.06
C LYS A 63 15.08 18.24 -13.68
N GLU A 64 14.33 17.21 -13.30
CA GLU A 64 12.92 17.03 -13.73
C GLU A 64 12.03 18.19 -13.27
N SER A 65 12.32 18.76 -12.10
CA SER A 65 11.62 19.93 -11.55
C SER A 65 12.04 21.25 -12.23
N GLY A 66 12.86 21.18 -13.28
CA GLY A 66 13.31 22.34 -14.06
C GLY A 66 14.38 23.19 -13.39
N MET A 67 14.99 22.74 -12.28
CA MET A 67 16.13 23.44 -11.70
C MET A 67 17.35 23.22 -12.58
N SER A 68 18.01 24.31 -12.97
CA SER A 68 19.26 24.25 -13.69
C SER A 68 20.37 23.72 -12.78
N VAL A 69 21.43 23.16 -13.38
CA VAL A 69 22.57 22.61 -12.63
C VAL A 69 23.24 23.70 -11.79
N ASP A 70 23.28 24.93 -12.31
CA ASP A 70 23.86 26.11 -11.65
C ASP A 70 23.01 26.54 -10.45
N GLU A 71 21.68 26.56 -10.58
CA GLU A 71 20.78 26.86 -9.46
C GLU A 71 20.84 25.80 -8.35
N ILE A 72 21.02 24.53 -8.71
CA ILE A 72 21.22 23.44 -7.75
C ILE A 72 22.56 23.66 -7.02
N ALA A 73 23.61 24.05 -7.74
CA ALA A 73 24.93 24.29 -7.19
C ALA A 73 24.95 25.51 -6.26
N GLU A 74 24.31 26.62 -6.65
CA GLU A 74 24.14 27.82 -5.81
C GLU A 74 23.39 27.49 -4.51
N LYS A 75 22.28 26.75 -4.60
CA LYS A 75 21.51 26.32 -3.41
C LYS A 75 22.28 25.37 -2.51
N LEU A 76 23.21 24.59 -3.05
CA LEU A 76 24.08 23.68 -2.31
C LEU A 76 25.41 24.32 -1.89
N GLY A 77 25.68 25.57 -2.30
CA GLY A 77 26.94 26.25 -2.05
C GLY A 77 28.15 25.61 -2.73
N VAL A 78 27.94 24.91 -3.84
CA VAL A 78 28.99 24.25 -4.63
C VAL A 78 29.36 25.18 -5.78
N THR A 79 30.62 25.55 -5.88
CA THR A 79 31.17 26.26 -7.05
C THR A 79 31.86 25.25 -7.96
N PHE A 80 31.52 25.25 -9.25
CA PHE A 80 32.28 24.52 -10.25
C PHE A 80 33.45 25.41 -10.68
N GLU A 81 34.68 25.02 -10.34
CA GLU A 81 35.91 25.55 -10.98
C GLU A 81 36.21 24.81 -12.28
#